data_AF-A0A524N2E8-F1
#
_entry.id   AF-A0A524N2E8-F1
#
_cell.length_a   1.000
_cell.length_b   1.000
_cell.length_c   1.000
_cell.angle_alpha   90.00
_cell.angle_beta   90.00
_cell.angle_gamma   90.00
#
_symmetry.space_group_name_H-M   'P 1'
#
loop_
_entity.id
_entity.type
_entity.pdbx_description
1 polymer ?
#
loop_
_entity_poly.entity_id
_entity_poly.type
_entity_poly.pdbx_seq_one_letter_code
_entity_poly.pdbx_strand_id
1 'polypeptide(L)'
;MNTVDSYQGREKDVIIYSVVGTRDFEFIEDVNRLNVAFTRARKKLIVIGNADAITHSSPSGLLSRYIGYAMENEGYFTERRIKETEPESLAVRVR
;
A
#
# COMPACT_ATOMS: atom_id res chain seq x y z
N MET A 1 -18.68 -8.50 0.80
CA MET A 1 -17.30 -8.40 1.32
C MET A 1 -16.55 -9.60 0.77
N ASN A 2 -15.74 -9.44 -0.28
CA ASN A 2 -15.03 -10.54 -0.95
C ASN A 2 -13.53 -10.38 -0.71
N THR A 3 -13.02 -11.10 0.27
CA THR A 3 -11.60 -11.13 0.64
C THR A 3 -10.91 -12.22 -0.19
N VAL A 4 -10.31 -11.79 -1.30
CA VAL A 4 -9.18 -12.42 -1.99
C VAL A 4 -9.41 -13.73 -2.77
N ASP A 5 -10.32 -14.63 -2.43
CA ASP A 5 -10.40 -15.94 -3.10
C ASP A 5 -11.14 -15.97 -4.46
N SER A 6 -11.93 -14.95 -4.81
CA SER A 6 -12.69 -14.92 -6.09
C SER A 6 -11.99 -14.18 -7.24
N TYR A 7 -10.80 -13.63 -7.03
CA TYR A 7 -10.16 -12.68 -7.96
C TYR A 7 -8.89 -13.24 -8.60
N GLN A 8 -8.96 -14.40 -9.25
CA GLN A 8 -7.89 -14.85 -10.14
C GLN A 8 -8.03 -14.23 -11.55
N GLY A 9 -6.93 -13.63 -12.03
CA GLY A 9 -6.64 -13.52 -13.46
C GLY A 9 -6.86 -12.19 -14.18
N ARG A 10 -7.15 -11.07 -13.50
CA ARG A 10 -7.24 -9.77 -14.19
C ARG A 10 -6.52 -8.66 -13.43
N GLU A 11 -5.58 -8.02 -14.12
CA GLU A 11 -5.03 -6.73 -13.73
C GLU A 11 -6.14 -5.69 -13.53
N LYS A 12 -5.92 -4.73 -12.63
CA LYS A 12 -6.84 -3.63 -12.36
C LYS A 12 -6.10 -2.31 -12.54
N ASP A 13 -6.79 -1.31 -13.07
CA ASP A 13 -6.22 0.03 -13.25
C ASP A 13 -5.73 0.62 -11.92
N VAL A 14 -6.53 0.45 -10.86
CA VAL A 14 -6.18 0.89 -9.50
C VAL A 14 -6.41 -0.25 -8.50
N ILE A 15 -5.45 -0.45 -7.59
CA ILE A 15 -5.57 -1.35 -6.45
C ILE A 15 -5.41 -0.54 -5.16
N ILE A 16 -6.32 -0.78 -4.20
CA ILE A 16 -6.22 -0.24 -2.85
C ILE A 16 -5.95 -1.40 -1.90
N TYR A 17 -4.85 -1.32 -1.17
CA TYR A 17 -4.40 -2.34 -0.22
C TYR A 17 -4.44 -1.75 1.20
N SER A 18 -5.31 -2.27 2.05
CA SER A 18 -5.49 -1.78 3.42
C SER A 18 -4.84 -2.72 4.43
N VAL A 19 -3.93 -2.16 5.24
CA VAL A 19 -3.20 -2.83 6.30
C VAL A 19 -3.80 -2.41 7.65
N VAL A 20 -4.52 -3.32 8.31
CA VAL A 20 -5.32 -3.03 9.51
C VAL A 20 -4.71 -3.53 10.83
N GLY A 21 -3.51 -4.10 10.82
CA GLY A 21 -2.87 -4.62 12.03
C GLY A 21 -1.96 -3.61 12.71
N THR A 22 -2.03 -3.59 14.04
CA THR A 22 -1.19 -2.74 14.89
C THR A 22 -0.27 -3.54 15.81
N ARG A 23 -0.41 -4.87 15.88
CA ARG A 23 0.32 -5.73 16.85
C ARG A 23 0.75 -7.10 16.29
N ASP A 24 -0.04 -7.72 15.42
CA ASP A 24 0.25 -9.05 14.87
C ASP A 24 0.50 -8.99 13.36
N PHE A 25 1.74 -8.72 12.96
CA PHE A 25 2.14 -8.55 11.54
C PHE A 25 2.40 -9.86 10.80
N GLU A 26 2.44 -11.01 11.49
CA GLU A 26 2.64 -12.32 10.88
C GLU A 26 1.60 -12.65 9.80
N PHE A 27 0.42 -12.02 9.83
CA PHE A 27 -0.64 -12.21 8.83
C PHE A 27 -0.66 -11.14 7.73
N ILE A 28 0.00 -10.00 7.94
CA ILE A 28 0.00 -8.84 7.02
C ILE A 28 1.10 -8.96 5.97
N GLU A 29 2.12 -9.76 6.27
CA GLU A 29 3.21 -10.10 5.35
C GLU A 29 2.98 -11.43 4.64
N ASP A 30 1.76 -11.70 4.19
CA ASP A 30 1.65 -12.60 3.04
C ASP A 30 2.27 -11.90 1.83
N VAL A 31 3.58 -12.08 1.70
CA VAL A 31 4.43 -11.55 0.62
C VAL A 31 3.83 -11.94 -0.73
N ASN A 32 3.14 -13.08 -0.84
CA ASN A 32 2.48 -13.48 -2.07
C ASN A 32 1.27 -12.60 -2.37
N ARG A 33 0.43 -12.27 -1.37
CA ARG A 33 -0.69 -11.33 -1.55
C ARG A 33 -0.21 -9.93 -1.92
N LEU A 34 0.90 -9.49 -1.31
CA LEU A 34 1.48 -8.19 -1.61
C LEU A 34 2.10 -8.13 -3.01
N ASN A 35 2.89 -9.14 -3.39
CA ASN A 35 3.44 -9.27 -4.75
C ASN A 35 2.32 -9.30 -5.79
N VAL A 36 1.22 -9.99 -5.50
CA VAL A 36 0.02 -10.01 -6.34
C VAL A 36 -0.60 -8.62 -6.45
N ALA A 37 -0.74 -7.87 -5.35
CA ALA A 37 -1.26 -6.52 -5.38
C ALA A 37 -0.36 -5.56 -6.18
N PHE A 38 0.96 -5.70 -6.05
CA PHE A 38 1.94 -4.88 -6.77
C PHE A 38 1.93 -5.16 -8.27
N THR A 39 1.92 -6.44 -8.66
CA THR A 39 1.98 -6.84 -10.07
C THR A 39 0.67 -6.68 -10.82
N ARG A 40 -0.48 -6.62 -10.11
CA ARG A 40 -1.79 -6.48 -10.74
C ARG A 40 -2.28 -5.02 -10.88
N ALA A 41 -1.59 -4.06 -10.28
CA ALA A 41 -1.94 -2.64 -10.38
C ALA A 41 -1.35 -2.05 -11.67
N ARG A 42 -2.19 -1.66 -12.65
CA ARG A 42 -1.70 -1.14 -13.95
C ARG A 42 -1.33 0.32 -13.94
N LYS A 43 -2.10 1.15 -13.20
CA LYS A 43 -1.93 2.60 -13.16
C LYS A 43 -1.61 3.11 -11.78
N LYS A 44 -2.18 2.53 -10.73
CA LYS A 44 -1.96 3.02 -9.36
C LYS A 44 -2.15 1.94 -8.30
N LEU A 45 -1.21 1.87 -7.37
CA LEU A 45 -1.33 1.15 -6.11
C LEU A 45 -1.43 2.17 -4.98
N ILE A 46 -2.43 2.03 -4.11
CA ILE A 46 -2.63 2.84 -2.91
C ILE A 46 -2.56 1.92 -1.71
N VAL A 47 -1.62 2.15 -0.80
CA VAL A 47 -1.51 1.41 0.46
C VAL A 47 -1.96 2.31 1.60
N ILE A 48 -2.87 1.80 2.44
CA ILE A 48 -3.41 2.53 3.60
C ILE A 48 -3.09 1.72 4.85
N GLY A 49 -2.36 2.31 5.80
CA GLY A 49 -2.01 1.64 7.05
C GLY A 49 -1.20 2.50 8.01
N ASN A 50 -0.89 1.94 9.18
CA ASN A 50 -0.01 2.58 10.16
C ASN A 50 1.46 2.33 9.78
N ALA A 51 2.11 3.36 9.22
CA ALA A 51 3.50 3.28 8.77
C ALA A 51 4.48 2.98 9.92
N ASP A 52 4.26 3.54 11.11
CA ASP A 52 5.13 3.30 12.26
C ASP A 52 5.06 1.83 12.66
N ALA A 53 3.85 1.27 12.75
CA ALA A 53 3.67 -0.13 13.09
C ALA A 53 4.30 -1.07 12.04
N ILE A 54 4.13 -0.78 10.74
CA ILE A 54 4.73 -1.55 9.65
C ILE A 54 6.26 -1.53 9.71
N THR A 55 6.85 -0.33 9.85
CA THR A 55 8.31 -0.16 9.83
C THR A 55 8.99 -0.74 11.08
N HIS A 56 8.34 -0.73 12.24
CA HIS A 56 8.86 -1.36 13.45
C HIS A 56 8.76 -2.89 13.40
N SER A 57 7.65 -3.43 12.89
CA SER A 57 7.42 -4.87 12.91
C SER A 57 8.13 -5.62 11.79
N SER A 58 8.36 -4.98 10.64
CA SER A 58 9.17 -5.57 9.56
C SER A 58 10.01 -4.54 8.82
N PRO A 59 11.12 -4.10 9.43
CA PRO A 59 11.98 -3.05 8.88
C PRO A 59 12.53 -3.38 7.47
N SER A 60 12.80 -4.66 7.21
CA SER A 60 13.37 -5.14 5.94
C SER A 60 12.30 -5.68 4.97
N GLY A 61 11.04 -5.73 5.39
CA GLY A 61 9.92 -6.25 4.62
C GLY A 61 9.54 -5.38 3.42
N LEU A 62 8.77 -5.98 2.50
CA LEU A 62 8.38 -5.34 1.24
C LEU A 62 7.54 -4.08 1.45
N LEU A 63 6.65 -4.05 2.47
CA LEU A 63 5.88 -2.85 2.81
C LEU A 63 6.77 -1.71 3.31
N SER A 64 7.77 -1.99 4.16
CA SER A 64 8.70 -0.95 4.65
C SER A 64 9.55 -0.38 3.52
N ARG A 65 10.00 -1.23 2.59
CA ARG A 65 10.67 -0.77 1.36
C ARG A 65 9.75 0.08 0.48
N TYR A 66 8.49 -0.33 0.34
CA TYR A 66 7.50 0.44 -0.42
C TYR A 66 7.20 1.79 0.21
N ILE A 67 7.12 1.87 1.55
CA ILE A 67 6.98 3.16 2.26
C ILE A 67 8.17 4.05 1.94
N GLY A 68 9.41 3.54 2.03
CA GLY A 68 10.61 4.28 1.66
C GLY A 68 10.56 4.79 0.21
N TYR A 69 10.21 3.91 -0.74
CA TYR A 69 10.01 4.27 -2.14
C TYR A 69 8.93 5.36 -2.31
N ALA A 70 7.78 5.23 -1.63
CA ALA A 70 6.70 6.21 -1.70
C ALA A 70 7.12 7.57 -1.12
N MET A 71 7.93 7.60 -0.05
CA MET A 71 8.48 8.83 0.52
C MET A 71 9.45 9.52 -0.46
N GLU A 72 10.35 8.75 -1.10
CA GLU A 72 11.29 9.27 -2.09
C GLU A 72 10.61 9.84 -3.34
N ASN A 73 9.42 9.33 -3.69
CA ASN A 73 8.66 9.73 -4.87
C ASN A 73 7.49 10.67 -4.55
N GLU A 74 7.51 11.34 -3.39
CA GLU A 74 6.46 12.27 -2.94
C GLU A 74 5.04 11.66 -2.85
N GLY A 75 4.95 10.34 -2.82
CA GLY A 75 3.71 9.56 -2.76
C GLY A 75 3.28 9.15 -1.36
N TYR A 76 3.95 9.62 -0.31
CA TYR A 76 3.63 9.34 1.08
C TYR A 76 2.83 10.47 1.73
N PHE A 77 1.62 10.15 2.18
CA PHE A 77 0.69 11.09 2.79
C PHE A 77 0.27 10.61 4.18
N THR A 78 0.37 11.50 5.16
CA THR A 78 -0.18 11.30 6.50
C THR A 78 -1.58 11.90 6.58
N GLU A 79 -2.37 11.50 7.57
CA GLU A 79 -3.74 12.02 7.74
C GLU A 79 -3.80 13.56 7.73
N ARG A 80 -2.83 14.21 8.38
CA ARG A 80 -2.71 15.67 8.40
C ARG A 80 -2.49 16.22 6.99
N ARG A 81 -1.61 15.59 6.21
CA ARG A 81 -1.32 15.99 4.83
C ARG A 81 -2.52 15.79 3.93
N ILE A 82 -3.24 14.67 4.03
CA ILE A 82 -4.42 14.37 3.19
C ILE A 82 -5.51 15.44 3.35
N LYS A 83 -5.74 15.96 4.57
CA LYS A 83 -6.74 17.01 4.82
C LYS A 83 -6.37 18.37 4.21
N GLU A 84 -5.10 18.59 3.93
CA GLU A 84 -4.55 19.85 3.40
C GLU A 84 -4.17 19.75 1.91
N THR A 85 -4.29 18.56 1.32
CA THR A 85 -3.82 18.26 -0.04
C THR A 85 -4.98 18.33 -1.02
N GLU A 86 -4.84 19.13 -2.09
CA GLU A 86 -5.78 19.18 -3.21
C GLU A 86 -5.98 17.76 -3.79
N PRO A 87 -7.21 17.34 -4.13
CA PRO A 87 -7.50 15.97 -4.59
C PRO A 87 -6.62 15.51 -5.77
N GLU A 88 -6.31 16.41 -6.70
CA GLU A 88 -5.38 16.16 -7.81
C GLU A 88 -3.94 15.86 -7.39
N SER A 89 -3.49 16.36 -6.23
CA SER A 89 -2.13 16.14 -5.72
C SER A 89 -1.96 14.86 -4.91
N LEU A 90 -3.06 14.20 -4.52
CA LEU A 90 -3.06 12.81 -4.04
C LEU A 90 -2.82 11.81 -5.19
N ALA A 91 -2.72 12.28 -6.43
CA ALA A 91 -2.26 11.49 -7.56
C ALA A 91 -0.76 11.23 -7.45
N VAL A 92 -0.39 10.13 -6.77
CA VAL A 92 0.93 9.50 -6.95
C VAL A 92 1.18 9.37 -8.47
N ARG A 93 2.12 10.16 -8.98
CA ARG A 93 2.52 10.11 -10.39
C ARG A 93 3.34 8.84 -10.60
N VAL A 94 2.66 7.80 -11.05
CA VAL A 94 3.33 6.61 -11.58
C VAL A 94 3.90 7.01 -12.94
N ARG A 95 5.23 6.98 -13.08
CA ARG A 95 5.89 7.02 -14.38
C ARG A 95 5.71 5.71 -15.12
#